data_AF-A0A6N6N3P5-F1
#
_entry.id   AF-A0A6N6N3P5-F1
#
_cell.length_a   1.000
_cell.length_b   1.000
_cell.length_c   1.000
_cell.angle_alpha   90.00
_cell.angle_beta   90.00
_cell.angle_gamma   90.00
#
_symmetry.space_group_name_H-M   'P 1'
#
loop_
_entity.id
_entity.type
_entity.pdbx_description
1 polymer ?
#
loop_
_entity_poly.entity_id
_entity_poly.type
_entity_poly.pdbx_seq_one_letter_code
_entity_poly.pdbx_strand_id
1 'polypeptide(L)'
;MAAPVAMSRVRAYVAGMITPRELMDLALARHRQPWNMTLQLGGCALLALALLLHGALVASMGLVLVGVGFMNLRLAPMRPGRWHTFLDRVLAAEVGWLNAPMGWRKLLRTAVLLGIVSVTFWALWMRDIAVLGMLVCMWAVYLAYRYNRTTGIDP
;
A
#
# COMPACT_ATOMS: atom_id res chain seq x y z
N MET A 1 -16.39 -31.61 -3.96
CA MET A 1 -17.51 -31.34 -3.03
C MET A 1 -16.95 -30.63 -1.80
N ALA A 2 -17.06 -29.30 -1.72
CA ALA A 2 -16.47 -28.49 -0.63
C ALA A 2 -17.40 -27.33 -0.21
N ALA A 3 -18.68 -27.64 0.02
CA ALA A 3 -19.73 -26.65 0.30
C ALA A 3 -20.15 -26.44 1.78
N PRO A 4 -19.73 -27.20 2.82
CA PRO A 4 -20.30 -26.99 4.16
C PRO A 4 -19.63 -25.88 5.00
N VAL A 5 -18.44 -25.39 4.63
CA VAL A 5 -17.67 -24.45 5.50
C VAL A 5 -18.09 -22.98 5.33
N ALA A 6 -18.64 -22.60 4.18
CA ALA A 6 -19.01 -21.21 3.91
C ALA A 6 -20.30 -20.77 4.64
N MET A 7 -21.22 -21.70 4.90
CA MET A 7 -22.54 -21.38 5.48
C MET A 7 -22.49 -21.17 7.01
N SER A 8 -21.56 -21.78 7.73
CA SER A 8 -21.43 -21.60 9.19
C SER A 8 -20.92 -20.22 9.58
N ARG A 9 -20.05 -19.61 8.76
CA ARG A 9 -19.51 -18.26 9.02
C ARG A 9 -20.55 -17.15 8.85
N VAL A 10 -21.56 -17.36 8.00
CA VAL A 10 -22.63 -16.36 7.77
C VAL A 10 -23.59 -16.29 8.95
N ARG A 11 -23.89 -17.42 9.62
CA ARG A 11 -24.70 -17.41 10.86
C ARG A 11 -24.00 -16.73 12.03
N ALA A 12 -22.67 -16.87 12.15
CA ALA A 12 -21.88 -16.11 13.12
C ALA A 12 -21.87 -14.60 12.84
N TYR A 13 -21.93 -14.21 11.56
CA TYR A 13 -22.02 -12.82 11.09
C TYR A 13 -23.28 -12.09 11.59
N VAL A 14 -24.40 -12.80 11.75
CA VAL A 14 -25.69 -12.25 12.20
C VAL A 14 -25.81 -12.20 13.73
N ALA A 15 -25.00 -12.99 14.46
CA ALA A 15 -25.09 -13.15 15.91
C ALA A 15 -24.28 -12.12 16.73
N GLY A 16 -23.73 -11.07 16.11
CA GLY A 16 -23.09 -9.96 16.83
C GLY A 16 -21.75 -10.30 17.51
N MET A 17 -21.12 -11.43 17.17
CA MET A 17 -19.83 -11.87 17.75
C MET A 17 -18.65 -11.72 16.78
N ILE A 18 -18.59 -10.63 16.00
CA ILE A 18 -17.36 -10.31 15.27
C ILE A 18 -16.54 -9.39 16.16
N THR A 19 -15.46 -9.92 16.73
CA THR A 19 -14.51 -9.07 17.45
C THR A 19 -13.81 -8.13 16.46
N PRO A 20 -13.43 -6.90 16.86
CA PRO A 20 -12.71 -5.97 15.98
C PRO A 20 -11.45 -6.59 15.32
N ARG A 21 -10.86 -7.58 16.01
CA ARG A 21 -9.74 -8.38 15.52
C ARG A 21 -10.10 -9.26 14.32
N GLU A 22 -11.27 -9.90 14.32
CA GLU A 22 -11.74 -10.70 13.20
C GLU A 22 -12.11 -9.84 11.99
N LEU A 23 -12.68 -8.64 12.19
CA LEU A 23 -12.87 -7.67 11.11
C LEU A 23 -11.53 -7.26 10.50
N MET A 24 -10.53 -7.00 11.36
CA MET A 24 -9.17 -6.67 10.94
C MET A 24 -8.53 -7.83 10.17
N ASP A 25 -8.64 -9.06 10.66
CA ASP A 25 -8.08 -10.26 10.01
C ASP A 25 -8.76 -10.54 8.67
N LEU A 26 -10.07 -10.31 8.56
CA LEU A 26 -10.82 -10.44 7.31
C LEU A 26 -10.43 -9.34 6.31
N ALA A 27 -10.26 -8.10 6.78
CA ALA A 27 -9.79 -6.98 5.97
C ALA A 27 -8.36 -7.23 5.47
N LEU A 28 -7.47 -7.71 6.36
CA LEU A 28 -6.11 -8.10 6.02
C LEU A 28 -6.10 -9.27 5.02
N ALA A 29 -6.92 -10.30 5.21
CA ALA A 29 -7.01 -11.41 4.26
C ALA A 29 -7.48 -10.96 2.86
N ARG A 30 -8.37 -9.97 2.78
CA ARG A 30 -8.83 -9.38 1.51
C ARG A 30 -7.80 -8.42 0.89
N HIS A 31 -7.05 -7.69 1.71
CA HIS A 31 -5.96 -6.82 1.27
C HIS A 31 -4.83 -7.61 0.57
N ARG A 32 -4.66 -8.89 0.94
CA ARG A 32 -3.64 -9.77 0.36
C ARG A 32 -3.92 -10.21 -1.08
N GLN A 33 -5.04 -9.84 -1.68
CA GLN A 33 -5.26 -10.10 -3.10
C GLN A 33 -4.45 -9.12 -3.97
N PRO A 34 -3.63 -9.59 -4.93
CA PRO A 34 -2.76 -8.73 -5.73
C PRO A 34 -3.54 -7.69 -6.55
N TRP A 35 -4.77 -8.03 -6.97
CA TRP A 35 -5.65 -7.09 -7.67
C TRP A 35 -6.05 -5.90 -6.80
N ASN A 36 -6.37 -6.14 -5.53
CA ASN A 36 -6.74 -5.09 -4.58
C ASN A 36 -5.58 -4.10 -4.38
N MET A 37 -4.37 -4.63 -4.19
CA MET A 37 -3.17 -3.81 -4.07
C MET A 37 -2.89 -3.01 -5.35
N THR A 38 -3.11 -3.62 -6.53
CA THR A 38 -2.96 -2.91 -7.81
C THR A 38 -3.93 -1.74 -7.94
N LEU A 39 -5.20 -1.93 -7.54
CA LEU A 39 -6.22 -0.89 -7.58
C LEU A 39 -5.95 0.23 -6.57
N GLN A 40 -5.48 -0.11 -5.37
CA GLN A 40 -5.06 0.88 -4.37
C GLN A 40 -3.85 1.68 -4.86
N LEU A 41 -2.82 1.04 -5.40
CA LEU A 41 -1.65 1.73 -5.96
C LEU A 41 -2.05 2.63 -7.14
N GLY A 42 -2.94 2.16 -8.03
CA GLY A 42 -3.50 2.98 -9.10
C GLY A 42 -4.30 4.17 -8.56
N GLY A 43 -5.08 3.97 -7.49
CA GLY A 43 -5.85 5.01 -6.85
C GLY A 43 -4.97 6.07 -6.18
N CYS A 44 -3.91 5.64 -5.49
CA CYS A 44 -2.87 6.53 -4.94
C CYS A 44 -2.17 7.34 -6.05
N ALA A 45 -1.87 6.73 -7.19
CA ALA A 45 -1.30 7.44 -8.34
C ALA A 45 -2.26 8.49 -8.91
N LEU A 46 -3.56 8.16 -9.02
CA LEU A 46 -4.59 9.12 -9.43
C LEU A 46 -4.75 10.25 -8.41
N LEU A 47 -4.67 9.97 -7.10
CA LEU A 47 -4.71 11.01 -6.07
C LEU A 47 -3.50 11.95 -6.16
N ALA A 48 -2.29 11.41 -6.37
CA ALA A 48 -1.11 12.22 -6.60
C ALA A 48 -1.25 13.11 -7.84
N LEU A 49 -1.81 12.55 -8.93
CA LEU A 49 -2.12 13.30 -10.15
C LEU A 49 -3.20 14.35 -9.91
N ALA A 50 -4.22 14.05 -9.11
CA ALA A 50 -5.28 14.97 -8.77
C ALA A 50 -4.78 16.15 -7.95
N LEU A 51 -3.86 15.92 -7.01
CA LEU A 51 -3.17 16.98 -6.26
C LEU A 51 -2.36 17.86 -7.22
N LEU A 52 -1.60 17.24 -8.12
CA LEU A 52 -0.81 17.98 -9.11
C LEU A 52 -1.71 18.84 -10.02
N LEU A 53 -2.79 18.27 -10.56
CA LEU A 53 -3.69 18.97 -11.49
C LEU A 53 -4.77 19.82 -10.80
N HIS A 54 -4.92 19.71 -9.48
CA HIS A 54 -6.04 20.26 -8.70
C HIS A 54 -7.42 19.88 -9.27
N GLY A 55 -7.53 18.66 -9.81
CA GLY A 55 -8.73 18.18 -10.48
C GLY A 55 -9.64 17.39 -9.54
N ALA A 56 -10.81 17.94 -9.21
CA ALA A 56 -11.80 17.26 -8.36
C ALA A 56 -12.28 15.91 -8.96
N LEU A 57 -12.43 15.84 -10.29
CA LEU A 57 -12.82 14.60 -10.98
C LEU A 57 -11.76 13.51 -10.80
N VAL A 58 -10.48 13.83 -11.04
CA VAL A 58 -9.38 12.88 -10.86
C VAL A 58 -9.27 12.44 -9.40
N ALA A 59 -9.49 13.37 -8.45
CA ALA A 59 -9.50 13.05 -7.03
C ALA A 59 -10.62 12.04 -6.69
N SER A 60 -11.84 12.28 -7.19
CA SER A 60 -12.97 11.39 -6.97
C SER A 60 -12.72 9.99 -7.56
N MET A 61 -12.17 9.90 -8.77
CA MET A 61 -11.78 8.62 -9.38
C MET A 61 -10.72 7.90 -8.55
N GLY A 62 -9.72 8.62 -8.05
CA GLY A 62 -8.70 8.08 -7.16
C GLY A 62 -9.28 7.52 -5.86
N LEU A 63 -10.15 8.29 -5.20
CA LEU A 63 -10.86 7.84 -3.98
C LEU A 63 -11.72 6.61 -4.23
N VAL A 64 -12.47 6.58 -5.34
CA VAL A 64 -13.27 5.41 -5.72
C VAL A 64 -12.37 4.20 -5.95
N LEU A 65 -11.24 4.34 -6.65
CA LEU A 65 -10.34 3.22 -6.93
C LEU A 65 -9.67 2.68 -5.67
N VAL A 66 -9.25 3.56 -4.76
CA VAL A 66 -8.75 3.19 -3.43
C VAL A 66 -9.84 2.44 -2.64
N GLY A 67 -11.05 2.98 -2.60
CA GLY A 67 -12.19 2.36 -1.91
C GLY A 67 -12.55 0.98 -2.46
N VAL A 68 -12.58 0.84 -3.79
CA VAL A 68 -12.81 -0.43 -4.48
C VAL A 68 -11.71 -1.44 -4.18
N GLY A 69 -10.46 -1.00 -4.01
CA GLY A 69 -9.36 -1.86 -3.57
C GLY A 69 -9.52 -2.46 -2.17
N PHE A 70 -10.37 -1.89 -1.31
CA PHE A 70 -10.73 -2.50 -0.02
C PHE A 70 -11.88 -3.51 -0.13
N MET A 71 -12.59 -3.54 -1.26
CA MET A 71 -13.69 -4.48 -1.47
C MET A 71 -13.16 -5.88 -1.82
N ASN A 72 -13.96 -6.90 -1.52
CA ASN A 72 -13.64 -8.27 -1.93
C ASN A 72 -14.05 -8.48 -3.40
N LEU A 73 -13.18 -8.07 -4.32
CA LEU A 73 -13.40 -8.25 -5.75
C LEU A 73 -13.16 -9.72 -6.11
N ARG A 74 -14.18 -10.40 -6.61
CA ARG A 74 -14.06 -11.77 -7.12
C ARG A 74 -13.42 -11.75 -8.51
N LEU A 75 -12.17 -11.31 -8.59
CA LEU A 75 -11.39 -11.29 -9.83
C LEU A 75 -10.69 -12.65 -10.02
N ALA A 76 -10.47 -13.00 -11.29
CA ALA A 76 -9.67 -14.18 -11.63
C ALA A 76 -8.26 -14.07 -11.01
N PRO A 77 -7.63 -15.20 -10.61
CA PRO A 77 -6.29 -15.17 -10.05
C PRO A 77 -5.32 -14.47 -11.02
N MET A 78 -4.49 -13.57 -10.49
CA MET A 78 -3.53 -12.83 -11.29
C MET A 78 -2.46 -13.79 -11.84
N ARG A 79 -2.18 -13.70 -13.14
CA ARG A 79 -1.14 -14.54 -13.77
C ARG A 79 0.22 -14.24 -13.13
N PRO A 80 1.04 -15.26 -12.80
CA PRO A 80 2.37 -15.04 -12.27
C PRO A 80 3.23 -14.27 -13.28
N GLY A 81 3.92 -13.24 -12.80
CA GLY A 81 4.75 -12.35 -13.61
C GLY A 81 5.50 -11.34 -12.75
N ARG A 82 6.30 -10.46 -13.39
CA ARG A 82 7.12 -9.46 -12.68
C ARG A 82 6.31 -8.56 -11.74
N TRP A 83 5.12 -8.15 -12.19
CA TRP A 83 4.22 -7.32 -11.39
C TRP A 83 3.68 -8.07 -10.17
N HIS A 84 3.27 -9.34 -10.32
CA HIS A 84 2.86 -10.19 -9.21
C HIS A 84 3.98 -10.29 -8.15
N THR A 85 5.22 -10.58 -8.58
CA THR A 85 6.37 -10.65 -7.67
C THR A 85 6.66 -9.32 -6.98
N PHE A 86 6.45 -8.19 -7.67
CA PHE A 86 6.57 -6.88 -7.06
C PHE A 86 5.53 -6.68 -5.96
N LEU A 87 4.26 -6.97 -6.24
CA LEU A 87 3.18 -6.86 -5.25
C LEU A 87 3.43 -7.76 -4.03
N ASP A 88 3.87 -9.00 -4.23
CA ASP A 88 4.19 -9.93 -3.14
C ASP A 88 5.30 -9.37 -2.25
N ARG A 89 6.33 -8.72 -2.82
CA ARG A 89 7.41 -8.08 -2.06
C ARG A 89 6.90 -6.89 -1.24
N VAL A 90 6.03 -6.07 -1.83
CA VAL A 90 5.44 -4.92 -1.13
C VAL A 90 4.58 -5.42 0.02
N LEU A 91 3.72 -6.40 -0.21
CA LEU A 91 2.85 -7.01 0.78
C LEU A 91 3.66 -7.68 1.90
N ALA A 92 4.72 -8.42 1.56
CA ALA A 92 5.61 -9.03 2.55
C ALA A 92 6.34 -7.98 3.40
N ALA A 93 6.76 -6.86 2.78
CA ALA A 93 7.37 -5.75 3.49
C ALA A 93 6.37 -5.07 4.44
N GLU A 94 5.13 -4.86 4.00
CA GLU A 94 4.05 -4.30 4.81
C GLU A 94 3.71 -5.21 6.01
N VAL A 95 3.50 -6.51 5.76
CA VAL A 95 3.21 -7.49 6.81
C VAL A 95 4.38 -7.60 7.80
N GLY A 96 5.62 -7.64 7.29
CA GLY A 96 6.82 -7.65 8.12
C GLY A 96 6.93 -6.37 8.97
N TRP A 97 6.58 -5.22 8.39
CA TRP A 97 6.55 -3.95 9.11
C TRP A 97 5.48 -3.94 10.20
N LEU A 98 4.25 -4.36 9.90
CA LEU A 98 3.14 -4.39 10.86
C LEU A 98 3.44 -5.32 12.03
N ASN A 99 3.95 -6.52 11.75
CA ASN A 99 4.28 -7.53 12.76
C ASN A 99 5.53 -7.22 13.57
N ALA A 100 6.41 -6.31 13.13
CA ALA A 100 7.60 -5.95 13.89
C ALA A 100 7.22 -5.28 15.23
N PRO A 101 7.88 -5.63 16.35
CA PRO A 101 7.59 -5.01 17.65
C PRO A 101 7.82 -3.49 17.62
N MET A 102 7.02 -2.74 18.38
CA MET A 102 7.03 -1.28 18.42
C MET A 102 8.25 -0.77 19.19
N GLY A 103 9.43 -0.79 18.57
CA GLY A 103 10.67 -0.25 19.13
C GLY A 103 10.95 1.19 18.69
N TRP A 104 11.86 1.87 19.40
CA TRP A 104 12.28 3.25 19.06
C TRP A 104 12.78 3.39 17.62
N ARG A 105 13.53 2.39 17.13
CA ARG A 105 13.99 2.35 15.72
C ARG A 105 12.83 2.31 14.72
N LYS A 106 11.76 1.57 15.04
CA LYS A 106 10.55 1.50 14.19
C LYS A 106 9.83 2.85 14.21
N LEU A 107 9.65 3.42 15.41
CA LEU A 107 9.02 4.73 15.58
C LEU A 107 9.74 5.83 14.80
N LEU A 108 11.06 5.91 14.93
CA LEU A 108 11.87 6.88 14.18
C LEU A 108 11.72 6.70 12.67
N ARG A 109 11.79 5.45 12.17
CA ARG A 109 11.60 5.17 10.75
C ARG A 109 10.18 5.50 10.27
N THR A 110 9.14 5.24 11.07
CA THR A 110 7.76 5.66 10.78
C THR A 110 7.67 7.17 10.70
N ALA A 111 8.28 7.89 11.64
CA ALA A 111 8.28 9.35 11.67
C ALA A 111 8.98 9.95 10.45
N VAL A 112 10.13 9.39 10.06
CA VAL A 112 10.85 9.79 8.83
C VAL A 112 10.00 9.52 7.60
N LEU A 113 9.39 8.34 7.48
CA LEU A 113 8.54 7.98 6.35
C LEU A 113 7.31 8.89 6.27
N LEU A 114 6.67 9.17 7.40
CA LEU A 114 5.56 10.12 7.49
C LEU A 114 6.00 11.52 7.08
N GLY A 115 7.18 11.98 7.52
CA GLY A 115 7.77 13.25 7.10
C GLY A 115 7.96 13.33 5.59
N ILE A 116 8.54 12.31 4.97
CA ILE A 116 8.72 12.24 3.51
C ILE A 116 7.37 12.29 2.78
N VAL A 117 6.37 11.53 3.26
CA VAL A 117 5.02 11.54 2.67
C VAL A 117 4.37 12.91 2.80
N SER A 118 4.45 13.56 3.95
CA SER A 118 3.92 14.90 4.19
C SER A 118 4.57 15.96 3.30
N VAL A 119 5.90 15.94 3.19
CA VAL A 119 6.65 16.86 2.29
C VAL A 119 6.28 16.61 0.83
N THR A 120 6.15 15.35 0.42
CA THR A 120 5.75 14.99 -0.96
C THR A 120 4.34 15.50 -1.26
N PHE A 121 3.40 15.30 -0.33
CA PHE A 121 2.03 15.79 -0.46
C PHE A 121 2.00 17.32 -0.56
N TRP A 122 2.74 18.02 0.30
CA TRP A 122 2.88 19.47 0.26
C TRP A 122 3.49 19.96 -1.07
N ALA A 123 4.55 19.31 -1.55
CA ALA A 123 5.19 19.67 -2.82
C ALA A 123 4.27 19.45 -4.03
N LEU A 124 3.50 18.34 -4.03
CA LEU A 124 2.47 18.09 -5.05
C LEU A 124 1.38 19.15 -5.02
N TRP A 125 0.93 19.53 -3.82
CA TRP A 125 -0.07 20.58 -3.63
C TRP A 125 0.43 21.95 -4.10
N MET A 126 1.66 22.34 -3.76
CA MET A 126 2.25 23.61 -4.20
C MET A 126 2.73 23.57 -5.65
N ARG A 127 2.69 22.39 -6.32
CA ARG A 127 3.26 22.14 -7.64
C ARG A 127 4.75 22.52 -7.72
N ASP A 128 5.47 22.33 -6.63
CA ASP A 128 6.90 22.64 -6.55
C ASP A 128 7.72 21.51 -7.20
N ILE A 129 7.98 21.66 -8.50
CA ILE A 129 8.73 20.69 -9.31
C ILE A 129 10.18 20.54 -8.81
N ALA A 130 10.76 21.59 -8.21
CA ALA A 130 12.13 21.54 -7.72
C ALA A 130 12.24 20.61 -6.51
N VAL A 131 11.31 20.72 -5.56
CA VAL A 131 11.26 19.82 -4.39
C VAL A 131 10.96 18.39 -4.82
N LEU A 132 10.03 18.19 -5.76
CA LEU A 132 9.75 16.85 -6.31
C LEU A 132 10.98 16.25 -7.01
N GLY A 133 11.69 17.05 -7.80
CA GLY A 133 12.95 16.65 -8.44
C GLY A 133 14.02 16.27 -7.42
N MET A 134 14.17 17.04 -6.34
CA MET A 134 15.10 16.74 -5.26
C MET A 134 14.77 15.42 -4.56
N LEU A 135 13.48 15.14 -4.32
CA LEU A 135 13.05 13.86 -3.74
C LEU A 135 13.39 12.68 -4.67
N VAL A 136 13.18 12.84 -5.99
CA VAL A 136 13.55 11.82 -6.98
C VAL A 136 15.07 11.61 -7.02
N CYS A 137 15.87 12.68 -6.99
CA CYS A 137 17.32 12.60 -6.94
C CYS A 137 17.81 11.91 -5.65
N MET A 138 17.23 12.25 -4.50
CA MET A 138 17.55 11.62 -3.22
C MET A 138 17.21 10.12 -3.24
N TRP A 139 16.09 9.74 -3.85
CA TRP A 139 15.73 8.35 -4.06
C TRP A 139 16.71 7.62 -4.97
N ALA A 140 17.14 8.23 -6.07
CA ALA A 140 18.13 7.67 -6.98
C ALA A 140 19.48 7.43 -6.29
N VAL A 141 19.95 8.39 -5.48
CA VAL A 141 21.16 8.26 -4.66
C VAL A 141 21.01 7.13 -3.64
N TYR A 142 19.84 7.02 -2.99
CA TYR A 142 19.56 5.92 -2.07
C TYR A 142 19.60 4.54 -2.75
N LEU A 143 19.04 4.44 -3.97
CA LEU A 143 19.10 3.22 -4.77
C LEU A 143 20.53 2.85 -5.16
N ALA A 144 21.34 3.84 -5.56
CA ALA A 144 22.75 3.66 -5.86
C ALA A 144 23.54 3.20 -4.62
N TYR A 145 23.32 3.84 -3.46
CA TYR A 145 23.91 3.42 -2.19
C TYR A 145 23.54 1.97 -1.83
N ARG A 146 22.26 1.60 -1.96
CA ARG A 146 21.82 0.21 -1.71
C ARG A 146 22.52 -0.78 -2.64
N TYR A 147 22.63 -0.45 -3.92
CA TYR A 147 23.29 -1.27 -4.92
C TYR A 147 24.78 -1.44 -4.58
N ASN A 148 25.49 -0.37 -4.26
CA ASN A 148 26.91 -0.41 -3.88
C ASN A 148 27.14 -1.30 -2.65
N ARG A 149 26.28 -1.17 -1.64
CA ARG A 149 26.34 -2.00 -0.42
C ARG A 149 26.09 -3.48 -0.72
N THR A 150 25.16 -3.81 -1.62
CA THR A 150 24.91 -5.22 -2.00
C THR A 150 26.02 -5.82 -2.87
N THR A 151 26.78 -4.98 -3.57
CA THR A 151 27.87 -5.40 -4.46
C THR A 151 29.24 -5.40 -3.77
N GLY A 152 29.29 -5.00 -2.49
CA GLY A 152 30.51 -5.01 -1.67
C GLY A 152 31.52 -3.91 -1.99
N ILE A 153 31.08 -2.83 -2.68
CA ILE A 153 31.98 -1.73 -3.08
C ILE A 153 32.32 -0.82 -1.90
N ASP A 154 31.43 -0.72 -0.90
CA ASP A 154 31.68 -0.03 0.38
C ASP A 154 31.05 -0.85 1.53
N PRO A 155 31.87 -1.47 2.43
CA PRO A 155 31.37 -2.17 3.62
C PRO A 155 30.82 -1.23 4.70
#